data_AF-A0A9P6TZ79-F1
#
_entry.id   AF-A0A9P6TZ79-F1
#
_cell.length_a   1.000
_cell.length_b   1.000
_cell.length_c   1.000
_cell.angle_alpha   90.00
_cell.angle_beta   90.00
_cell.angle_gamma   90.00
#
_symmetry.space_group_name_H-M   'P 1'
#
loop_
_entity.id
_entity.type
_entity.pdbx_description
1 polymer ?
#
loop_
_entity_poly.entity_id
_entity_poly.type
_entity_poly.pdbx_seq_one_letter_code
_entity_poly.pdbx_strand_id
1 'polypeptide(L)'
;MKVTFTKLPKSSYAQEALGPWSGYRLESDNILLAPIVPERDLKTMWDVYAKNDGLWQFFPCGDQSTFEDFCRTKRAEFDPVNNYFSWAIYLKVPEGDAEGASGTNGNVSIAAAGPQMPKTKKVCVGGVSLLDITLSTRRFEIGAIWFDRAVHGTFVMLETNYLLLRFCFDAMQAGRVQWKCHHGNIASQKAALKLGFQFEGCLRKHILHHDGTWRNSMFYSMTDDDFYGREEPTTHARKGLDVAKAGADAIAQAGTHVSQGAERRLEELIADRKKNGKPVPESVFHR
;
A
#
# COMPACT_ATOMS: atom_id res chain seq x y z
N MET A 1 -10.10 -17.81 -0.91
CA MET A 1 -9.07 -16.95 -1.50
C MET A 1 -7.93 -17.83 -1.95
N LYS A 2 -7.86 -18.07 -3.25
CA LYS A 2 -6.70 -18.74 -3.84
C LYS A 2 -5.54 -17.73 -3.82
N VAL A 3 -4.38 -18.15 -3.36
CA VAL A 3 -3.16 -17.32 -3.39
C VAL A 3 -2.10 -17.97 -4.23
N THR A 4 -1.39 -17.17 -5.02
CA THR A 4 -0.29 -17.61 -5.86
C THR A 4 0.90 -16.69 -5.66
N PHE A 5 2.09 -17.28 -5.51
CA PHE A 5 3.36 -16.55 -5.46
C PHE A 5 4.21 -16.99 -6.65
N THR A 6 4.48 -16.07 -7.57
CA THR A 6 5.23 -16.36 -8.78
C THR A 6 6.58 -15.65 -8.74
N LYS A 7 7.66 -16.41 -8.65
CA LYS A 7 9.02 -15.87 -8.79
C LYS A 7 9.24 -15.46 -10.24
N LEU A 8 9.61 -14.21 -10.47
CA LEU A 8 9.91 -13.69 -11.79
C LEU A 8 11.29 -14.20 -12.27
N PRO A 9 11.49 -14.39 -13.58
CA PRO A 9 12.78 -14.80 -14.14
C PRO A 9 13.89 -13.79 -13.81
N LYS A 10 15.12 -14.27 -13.62
CA LYS A 10 16.29 -13.41 -13.34
C LYS A 10 16.56 -12.37 -14.45
N SER A 11 16.13 -12.64 -15.68
CA SER A 11 16.31 -11.76 -16.85
C SER A 11 15.40 -10.53 -16.88
N SER A 12 14.47 -10.37 -15.92
CA SER A 12 13.55 -9.23 -15.90
C SER A 12 14.04 -8.10 -15.01
N TYR A 13 15.16 -7.43 -15.31
CA TYR A 13 15.59 -6.18 -14.61
C TYR A 13 15.80 -6.29 -13.07
N ALA A 14 15.50 -7.44 -12.47
CA ALA A 14 15.13 -7.56 -11.06
C ALA A 14 16.29 -7.91 -10.13
N GLN A 15 17.43 -8.38 -10.66
CA GLN A 15 18.59 -8.70 -9.82
C GLN A 15 19.63 -7.56 -9.77
N GLU A 16 19.69 -6.70 -10.79
CA GLU A 16 20.61 -5.56 -10.81
C GLU A 16 19.96 -4.25 -10.30
N ALA A 17 18.65 -4.03 -10.54
CA ALA A 17 18.00 -2.74 -10.23
C ALA A 17 17.01 -2.77 -9.05
N LEU A 18 16.48 -3.93 -8.64
CA LEU A 18 15.42 -3.99 -7.62
C LEU A 18 15.92 -4.44 -6.22
N GLY A 19 17.22 -4.70 -6.07
CA GLY A 19 17.79 -5.36 -4.90
C GLY A 19 17.58 -6.89 -4.92
N PRO A 20 18.35 -7.69 -4.14
CA PRO A 20 18.49 -9.14 -4.34
C PRO A 20 17.23 -10.02 -4.19
N TRP A 21 16.05 -9.46 -3.88
CA TRP A 21 14.96 -10.21 -3.28
C TRP A 21 13.53 -9.80 -3.68
N SER A 22 13.35 -8.69 -4.40
CA SER A 22 12.06 -8.10 -4.82
C SER A 22 11.48 -8.75 -6.09
N GLY A 23 11.71 -10.04 -6.28
CA GLY A 23 11.42 -10.78 -7.51
C GLY A 23 10.12 -11.59 -7.51
N TYR A 24 9.15 -11.32 -6.63
CA TYR A 24 7.92 -12.11 -6.53
C TYR A 24 6.70 -11.31 -6.94
N ARG A 25 5.86 -11.89 -7.80
CA ARG A 25 4.48 -11.45 -7.99
C ARG A 25 3.59 -12.20 -7.02
N LEU A 26 2.72 -11.49 -6.29
CA LEU A 26 1.75 -12.10 -5.39
C LEU A 26 0.35 -11.85 -5.94
N GLU A 27 -0.50 -12.86 -5.91
CA GLU A 27 -1.81 -12.77 -6.53
C GLU A 27 -2.87 -13.47 -5.68
N SER A 28 -4.03 -12.83 -5.62
CA SER A 28 -5.27 -13.34 -5.04
C SER A 28 -6.38 -13.29 -6.08
N ASP A 29 -7.62 -13.60 -5.70
CA ASP A 29 -8.76 -13.53 -6.61
C ASP A 29 -8.98 -12.09 -7.11
N ASN A 30 -8.79 -11.07 -6.25
CA ASN A 30 -9.07 -9.67 -6.57
C ASN A 30 -7.84 -8.76 -6.62
N ILE A 31 -6.75 -9.10 -5.91
CA ILE A 31 -5.56 -8.25 -5.80
C ILE A 31 -4.37 -8.88 -6.51
N LEU A 32 -3.61 -8.05 -7.22
CA LEU A 32 -2.29 -8.34 -7.75
C LEU A 32 -1.28 -7.38 -7.12
N LEU A 33 -0.25 -7.94 -6.47
CA LEU A 33 0.93 -7.20 -6.04
C LEU A 33 2.03 -7.46 -7.06
N ALA A 34 2.35 -6.43 -7.85
CA ALA A 34 3.38 -6.50 -8.88
C ALA A 34 4.64 -5.77 -8.40
N PRO A 35 5.83 -6.40 -8.48
CA PRO A 35 7.08 -5.70 -8.21
C PRO A 35 7.17 -4.43 -9.03
N ILE A 36 7.51 -3.34 -8.34
CA ILE A 36 7.66 -2.03 -8.96
C ILE A 36 8.93 -2.05 -9.81
N VAL A 37 8.78 -1.69 -11.07
CA VAL A 37 9.88 -1.36 -11.98
C VAL A 37 9.83 0.15 -12.19
N PRO A 38 10.78 0.93 -11.65
CA PRO A 38 10.67 2.39 -11.61
C PRO A 38 10.31 3.04 -12.96
N GLU A 39 10.94 2.60 -14.03
CA GLU A 39 10.82 3.11 -15.40
C GLU A 39 9.44 2.81 -16.00
N ARG A 40 8.78 1.74 -15.52
CA ARG A 40 7.47 1.28 -16.00
C ARG A 40 6.33 1.85 -15.16
N ASP A 41 6.48 1.81 -13.84
CA ASP A 41 5.34 1.90 -12.92
C ASP A 41 5.20 3.26 -12.24
N LEU A 42 6.28 4.01 -12.05
CA LEU A 42 6.21 5.23 -11.23
C LEU A 42 5.24 6.26 -11.78
N LYS A 43 5.09 6.36 -13.11
CA LYS A 43 4.12 7.28 -13.69
C LYS A 43 2.68 6.90 -13.33
N THR A 44 2.30 5.63 -13.51
CA THR A 44 0.96 5.14 -13.13
C THR A 44 0.72 5.25 -11.62
N MET A 45 1.72 4.92 -10.81
CA MET A 45 1.63 5.07 -9.36
C MET A 45 1.45 6.55 -8.99
N TRP A 46 2.22 7.45 -9.59
CA TRP A 46 2.13 8.90 -9.37
C TRP A 46 0.75 9.43 -9.72
N ASP A 47 0.17 8.99 -10.83
CA ASP A 47 -1.15 9.46 -11.25
C ASP A 47 -2.22 9.13 -10.20
N VAL A 48 -2.06 8.05 -9.43
CA VAL A 48 -2.90 7.73 -8.25
C VAL A 48 -2.44 8.53 -7.03
N TYR A 49 -1.13 8.56 -6.81
CA TYR A 49 -0.48 9.15 -5.65
C TYR A 49 -0.83 10.63 -5.48
N ALA A 50 -0.67 11.43 -6.54
CA ALA A 50 -0.78 12.88 -6.53
C ALA A 50 -2.18 13.41 -6.16
N LYS A 51 -3.20 12.54 -6.23
CA LYS A 51 -4.60 12.87 -5.92
C LYS A 51 -4.96 12.66 -4.45
N ASN A 52 -4.06 12.04 -3.68
CA ASN A 52 -4.34 11.62 -2.33
C ASN A 52 -3.95 12.69 -1.30
N ASP A 53 -4.76 13.74 -1.23
CA ASP A 53 -4.57 14.82 -0.27
C ASP A 53 -4.50 14.26 1.16
N GLY A 54 -3.42 14.60 1.87
CA GLY A 54 -3.25 14.18 3.26
C GLY A 54 -2.59 12.83 3.47
N LEU A 55 -2.27 12.08 2.41
CA LEU A 55 -1.63 10.77 2.54
C LEU A 55 -0.36 10.80 3.40
N TRP A 56 0.41 11.88 3.27
CA TRP A 56 1.68 12.11 3.96
C TRP A 56 1.59 12.42 5.44
N GLN A 57 0.40 12.70 5.97
CA GLN A 57 0.22 13.19 7.34
C GLN A 57 0.94 12.32 8.38
N PHE A 58 1.06 11.03 8.12
CA PHE A 58 1.69 10.06 9.03
C PHE A 58 2.97 9.41 8.49
N PHE A 59 3.43 9.81 7.30
CA PHE A 59 4.67 9.31 6.71
C PHE A 59 5.87 10.12 7.20
N PRO A 60 7.01 9.46 7.48
CA PRO A 60 8.20 10.15 7.96
C PRO A 60 8.95 10.93 6.87
N CYS A 61 8.79 10.58 5.59
CA CYS A 61 9.58 11.09 4.46
C CYS A 61 9.17 12.47 3.91
N GLY A 62 8.14 13.12 4.47
CA GLY A 62 7.65 14.39 3.96
C GLY A 62 6.72 14.28 2.75
N ASP A 63 6.20 15.43 2.34
CA ASP A 63 5.35 15.56 1.16
C ASP A 63 6.19 15.35 -0.11
N GLN A 64 5.90 14.29 -0.87
CA GLN A 64 6.40 14.16 -2.25
C GLN A 64 5.39 14.87 -3.15
N SER A 65 5.39 16.20 -3.09
CA SER A 65 4.43 17.06 -3.79
C SER A 65 4.65 17.12 -5.29
N THR A 66 5.84 16.70 -5.76
CA THR A 66 6.18 16.63 -7.19
C THR A 66 6.47 15.20 -7.64
N PHE A 67 6.30 14.96 -8.95
CA PHE A 67 6.64 13.67 -9.55
C PHE A 67 8.13 13.34 -9.39
N GLU A 68 8.99 14.36 -9.40
CA GLU A 68 10.44 14.19 -9.21
C GLU A 68 10.76 13.74 -7.78
N ASP A 69 10.15 14.36 -6.77
CA ASP A 69 10.30 13.95 -5.36
C ASP A 69 9.78 12.54 -5.12
N PHE A 70 8.66 12.19 -5.77
CA PHE A 70 8.10 10.86 -5.74
C PHE A 70 9.05 9.82 -6.34
N CYS A 71 9.59 10.12 -7.52
CA CYS A 71 10.57 9.26 -8.16
C CYS A 71 11.84 9.11 -7.34
N ARG A 72 12.37 10.21 -6.78
CA ARG A 72 13.57 10.20 -5.94
C ARG A 72 13.37 9.31 -4.72
N THR A 73 12.25 9.49 -4.01
CA THR A 73 11.97 8.68 -2.81
C THR A 73 11.74 7.22 -3.16
N LYS A 74 10.97 6.93 -4.20
CA LYS A 74 10.73 5.55 -4.62
C LYS A 74 11.99 4.86 -5.10
N ARG A 75 12.90 5.56 -5.79
CA ARG A 75 14.21 5.00 -6.17
C ARG A 75 15.09 4.73 -4.96
N ALA A 76 15.08 5.59 -3.95
CA ALA A 76 15.82 5.35 -2.70
C ALA A 76 15.33 4.09 -1.96
N GLU A 77 14.05 3.72 -2.07
CA GLU A 77 13.55 2.45 -1.54
C GLU A 77 14.20 1.21 -2.20
N PHE A 78 14.72 1.32 -3.44
CA PHE A 78 15.43 0.23 -4.12
C PHE A 78 16.94 0.23 -3.88
N ASP A 79 17.45 1.13 -3.02
CA ASP A 79 18.84 1.07 -2.61
C ASP A 79 19.12 -0.29 -1.95
N PRO A 80 20.14 -1.05 -2.40
CA PRO A 80 20.49 -2.36 -1.85
C PRO A 80 20.70 -2.38 -0.33
N VAL A 81 21.06 -1.24 0.28
CA VAL A 81 21.30 -1.11 1.72
C VAL A 81 19.99 -1.14 2.51
N ASN A 82 18.87 -0.69 1.92
CA ASN A 82 17.62 -0.51 2.64
C ASN A 82 16.85 -1.82 2.87
N ASN A 83 17.17 -2.90 2.14
CA ASN A 83 16.50 -4.22 2.24
C ASN A 83 14.97 -4.11 2.13
N TYR A 84 14.45 -3.41 1.11
CA TYR A 84 12.99 -3.30 0.88
C TYR A 84 12.55 -4.18 -0.27
N PHE A 85 11.39 -4.82 -0.14
CA PHE A 85 10.68 -5.37 -1.29
C PHE A 85 9.40 -4.56 -1.48
N SER A 86 9.24 -3.90 -2.61
CA SER A 86 8.11 -2.99 -2.85
C SER A 86 7.25 -3.45 -4.01
N TRP A 87 5.93 -3.33 -3.83
CA TRP A 87 4.92 -3.68 -4.82
C TRP A 87 3.97 -2.53 -5.09
N ALA A 88 3.59 -2.39 -6.36
CA ALA A 88 2.39 -1.68 -6.75
C ALA A 88 1.18 -2.59 -6.52
N ILE A 89 0.11 -2.02 -5.98
CA ILE A 89 -1.13 -2.71 -5.66
C ILE A 89 -2.10 -2.52 -6.82
N TYR A 90 -2.51 -3.60 -7.47
CA TYR A 90 -3.50 -3.59 -8.54
C TYR A 90 -4.77 -4.30 -8.11
N LEU A 91 -5.90 -3.60 -8.24
CA LEU A 91 -7.24 -4.19 -8.16
C LEU A 91 -7.61 -4.79 -9.52
N LYS A 92 -8.07 -6.04 -9.51
CA LYS A 92 -8.61 -6.72 -10.68
C LYS A 92 -10.10 -6.45 -10.78
N VAL A 93 -10.48 -5.63 -11.74
CA VAL A 93 -11.87 -5.26 -12.00
C VAL A 93 -12.34 -6.09 -13.18
N PRO A 94 -13.45 -6.86 -13.06
CA PRO A 94 -14.06 -7.51 -14.22
C PRO A 94 -14.36 -6.47 -15.30
N GLU A 95 -13.97 -6.73 -16.53
CA GLU A 95 -14.46 -5.98 -17.68
C GLU A 95 -15.91 -6.39 -17.90
N GLY A 96 -16.85 -5.60 -17.36
CA GLY A 96 -18.26 -5.65 -17.75
C GLY A 96 -18.51 -4.65 -18.86
N ASP A 97 -19.35 -5.00 -19.83
CA ASP A 97 -19.80 -4.18 -20.94
C ASP A 97 -20.29 -2.81 -20.43
N ALA A 98 -19.39 -1.81 -20.39
CA ALA A 98 -19.72 -0.44 -20.00
C ALA A 98 -20.50 0.31 -21.10
N GLU A 99 -21.05 -0.40 -22.09
CA GLU A 99 -21.97 0.09 -23.10
C GLU A 99 -23.24 -0.79 -23.08
N GLY A 100 -24.23 -0.41 -22.29
CA GLY A 100 -25.43 -1.23 -22.14
C GLY A 100 -26.56 -0.63 -21.32
N ALA A 101 -26.70 0.70 -21.30
CA ALA A 101 -27.88 1.38 -20.78
C ALA A 101 -28.43 2.38 -21.81
N SER A 102 -28.58 1.93 -23.05
CA SER A 102 -29.47 2.58 -24.02
C SER A 102 -30.21 1.47 -24.76
N GLY A 103 -31.51 1.36 -24.49
CA GLY A 103 -32.34 0.32 -25.09
C GLY A 103 -32.43 0.43 -26.60
N THR A 104 -32.58 -0.71 -27.27
CA THR A 104 -33.67 -0.98 -28.23
C THR A 104 -33.57 -2.43 -28.70
N ASN A 105 -34.74 -3.02 -28.95
CA ASN A 105 -34.96 -4.42 -29.28
C ASN A 105 -34.23 -4.88 -30.54
N GLY A 106 -33.67 -6.09 -30.51
CA GLY A 106 -33.25 -6.81 -31.71
C GLY A 106 -32.74 -8.21 -31.38
N ASN A 107 -33.47 -9.24 -31.84
CA ASN A 107 -33.09 -10.65 -31.75
C ASN A 107 -31.66 -10.92 -32.24
N VAL A 108 -30.82 -11.56 -31.42
CA VAL A 108 -29.62 -12.26 -31.91
C VAL A 108 -29.46 -13.60 -31.18
N SER A 109 -29.35 -14.65 -32.00
CA SER A 109 -29.17 -16.05 -31.64
C SER A 109 -27.88 -16.30 -30.85
N ILE A 110 -27.94 -17.08 -29.78
CA ILE A 110 -26.79 -17.47 -28.97
C ILE A 110 -26.20 -18.77 -29.51
N ALA A 111 -25.09 -18.68 -30.24
CA ALA A 111 -24.19 -19.81 -30.44
C ALA A 111 -23.37 -20.02 -29.17
N ALA A 112 -23.31 -21.26 -28.69
CA ALA A 112 -22.63 -21.66 -27.47
C ALA A 112 -21.11 -21.45 -27.56
N ALA A 113 -20.61 -20.35 -26.99
CA ALA A 113 -19.22 -20.24 -26.55
C ALA A 113 -19.12 -20.80 -25.13
N GLY A 114 -18.19 -21.72 -24.88
CA GLY A 114 -17.89 -22.19 -23.53
C GLY A 114 -17.53 -21.04 -22.58
N PRO A 115 -17.47 -21.26 -21.25
CA PRO A 115 -17.24 -20.20 -20.28
C PRO A 115 -15.86 -19.56 -20.51
N GLN A 116 -15.83 -18.47 -21.27
CA GLN A 116 -14.69 -17.58 -21.38
C GLN A 116 -14.59 -16.85 -20.04
N MET A 117 -13.51 -17.08 -19.29
CA MET A 117 -13.23 -16.30 -18.08
C MET A 117 -13.32 -14.80 -18.42
N PRO A 118 -14.11 -14.00 -17.67
CA PRO A 118 -14.26 -12.59 -17.97
C PRO A 118 -12.88 -11.92 -17.98
N LYS A 119 -12.62 -11.10 -19.00
CA LYS A 119 -11.40 -10.30 -19.04
C LYS A 119 -11.40 -9.38 -17.82
N THR A 120 -10.25 -9.16 -17.20
CA THR A 120 -10.13 -8.30 -16.01
C THR A 120 -9.15 -7.18 -16.28
N LYS A 121 -9.60 -5.93 -16.10
CA LYS A 121 -8.74 -4.74 -16.11
C LYS A 121 -8.01 -4.63 -14.77
N LYS A 122 -6.75 -4.22 -14.80
CA LYS A 122 -5.93 -3.97 -13.61
C LYS A 122 -5.85 -2.47 -13.35
N VAL A 123 -6.29 -2.03 -12.18
CA VAL A 123 -6.26 -0.62 -11.78
C VAL A 123 -5.26 -0.47 -10.62
N CYS A 124 -4.25 0.39 -10.78
CA CYS A 124 -3.33 0.70 -9.69
C CYS A 124 -4.09 1.46 -8.60
N VAL A 125 -3.98 1.02 -7.36
CA VAL A 125 -4.71 1.58 -6.21
C VAL A 125 -3.83 1.80 -4.99
N GLY A 126 -2.50 1.72 -5.13
CA GLY A 126 -1.59 1.98 -4.02
C GLY A 126 -0.22 1.34 -4.15
N GLY A 127 0.52 1.37 -3.04
CA GLY A 127 1.81 0.71 -2.89
C GLY A 127 2.00 0.16 -1.49
N VAL A 128 2.80 -0.90 -1.38
CA VAL A 128 3.14 -1.55 -0.12
C VAL A 128 4.52 -2.17 -0.20
N SER A 129 5.20 -2.27 0.94
CA SER A 129 6.54 -2.85 1.02
C SER A 129 6.71 -3.80 2.20
N LEU A 130 7.64 -4.75 2.05
CA LEU A 130 8.34 -5.36 3.17
C LEU A 130 9.57 -4.53 3.51
N LEU A 131 9.71 -4.16 4.78
CA LEU A 131 10.76 -3.32 5.36
C LEU A 131 11.49 -4.08 6.48
N ASP A 132 12.56 -3.48 7.04
CA ASP A 132 13.28 -3.99 8.24
C ASP A 132 13.60 -5.51 8.14
N ILE A 133 13.99 -5.92 6.93
CA ILE A 133 14.14 -7.33 6.59
C ILE A 133 15.44 -7.85 7.20
N THR A 134 15.31 -8.83 8.07
CA THR A 134 16.45 -9.56 8.66
C THR A 134 16.30 -11.04 8.31
N LEU A 135 16.94 -11.47 7.23
CA LEU A 135 16.79 -12.83 6.69
C LEU A 135 17.33 -13.91 7.63
N SER A 136 18.44 -13.65 8.33
CA SER A 136 19.03 -14.59 9.28
C SER A 136 18.09 -14.96 10.43
N THR A 137 17.23 -14.04 10.84
CA THR A 137 16.21 -14.27 11.87
C THR A 137 14.80 -14.35 11.31
N ARG A 138 14.65 -14.40 9.96
CA ARG A 138 13.38 -14.45 9.23
C ARG A 138 12.34 -13.45 9.77
N ARG A 139 12.78 -12.20 9.97
CA ARG A 139 11.97 -11.08 10.45
C ARG A 139 11.70 -10.11 9.32
N PHE A 140 10.45 -9.65 9.23
CA PHE A 140 10.00 -8.69 8.24
C PHE A 140 9.09 -7.65 8.89
N GLU A 141 8.96 -6.48 8.28
CA GLU A 141 7.93 -5.50 8.59
C GLU A 141 7.05 -5.30 7.36
N ILE A 142 5.73 -5.29 7.51
CA ILE A 142 4.84 -4.79 6.46
C ILE A 142 4.65 -3.30 6.71
N GLY A 143 4.98 -2.48 5.70
CA GLY A 143 5.01 -1.03 5.85
C GLY A 143 5.04 -0.28 4.53
N ALA A 144 5.30 1.02 4.61
CA ALA A 144 5.22 1.96 3.48
C ALA A 144 3.90 1.86 2.69
N ILE A 145 2.82 1.50 3.40
CA ILE A 145 1.51 1.22 2.81
C ILE A 145 0.78 2.52 2.53
N TRP A 146 0.31 2.68 1.30
CA TRP A 146 -0.65 3.70 0.95
C TRP A 146 -1.67 3.14 -0.05
N PHE A 147 -2.90 3.63 0.04
CA PHE A 147 -4.01 3.25 -0.83
C PHE A 147 -4.67 4.50 -1.38
N ASP A 148 -5.12 4.42 -2.64
CA ASP A 148 -6.09 5.34 -3.23
C ASP A 148 -7.28 5.53 -2.27
N ARG A 149 -7.72 6.78 -2.12
CA ARG A 149 -8.85 7.13 -1.26
C ARG A 149 -10.14 6.41 -1.67
N ALA A 150 -10.33 6.15 -2.97
CA ALA A 150 -11.48 5.43 -3.50
C ALA A 150 -11.64 4.01 -2.95
N VAL A 151 -10.54 3.38 -2.51
CA VAL A 151 -10.57 2.02 -1.95
C VAL A 151 -10.53 1.99 -0.41
N HIS A 152 -10.58 3.16 0.26
CA HIS A 152 -10.65 3.21 1.72
C HIS A 152 -11.98 2.65 2.24
N GLY A 153 -11.94 1.94 3.37
CA GLY A 153 -13.13 1.29 3.93
C GLY A 153 -13.59 0.03 3.16
N THR A 154 -12.90 -0.33 2.08
CA THR A 154 -13.16 -1.57 1.33
C THR A 154 -12.28 -2.72 1.82
N PHE A 155 -12.41 -3.87 1.17
CA PHE A 155 -11.59 -5.07 1.41
C PHE A 155 -10.14 -4.95 0.95
N VAL A 156 -9.83 -4.01 0.04
CA VAL A 156 -8.53 -3.95 -0.66
C VAL A 156 -7.37 -3.93 0.33
N MET A 157 -7.50 -3.18 1.42
CA MET A 157 -6.50 -3.12 2.49
C MET A 157 -6.28 -4.49 3.13
N LEU A 158 -7.35 -5.20 3.50
CA LEU A 158 -7.25 -6.48 4.19
C LEU A 158 -6.72 -7.57 3.27
N GLU A 159 -7.23 -7.65 2.05
CA GLU A 159 -6.79 -8.66 1.08
C GLU A 159 -5.32 -8.45 0.68
N THR A 160 -4.90 -7.20 0.46
CA THR A 160 -3.49 -6.87 0.16
C THR A 160 -2.56 -7.30 1.29
N ASN A 161 -2.86 -6.90 2.52
CA ASN A 161 -1.97 -7.19 3.65
C ASN A 161 -2.03 -8.66 4.09
N TYR A 162 -3.19 -9.32 3.96
CA TYR A 162 -3.29 -10.77 4.17
C TYR A 162 -2.49 -11.55 3.13
N LEU A 163 -2.48 -11.12 1.87
CA LEU A 163 -1.65 -11.71 0.82
C LEU A 163 -0.15 -11.60 1.13
N LEU A 164 0.30 -10.44 1.65
CA LEU A 164 1.68 -10.26 2.13
C LEU A 164 2.01 -11.12 3.35
N LEU A 165 1.09 -11.24 4.32
CA LEU A 165 1.27 -12.11 5.47
C LEU A 165 1.43 -13.57 5.04
N ARG A 166 0.56 -14.06 4.14
CA ARG A 166 0.69 -15.41 3.55
C ARG A 166 2.05 -15.58 2.87
N PHE A 167 2.53 -14.58 2.14
CA PHE A 167 3.86 -14.65 1.54
C PHE A 167 4.97 -14.70 2.59
N CYS A 168 4.92 -13.87 3.63
CA CYS A 168 5.91 -13.88 4.71
C CYS A 168 5.96 -15.23 5.43
N PHE A 169 4.82 -15.78 5.84
CA PHE A 169 4.78 -17.01 6.61
C PHE A 169 4.92 -18.27 5.73
N ASP A 170 4.15 -18.40 4.65
CA ASP A 170 4.15 -19.63 3.86
C ASP A 170 5.38 -19.76 2.95
N ALA A 171 5.79 -18.67 2.29
CA ALA A 171 6.85 -18.70 1.28
C ALA A 171 8.21 -18.32 1.86
N MET A 172 8.25 -17.30 2.72
CA MET A 172 9.49 -16.80 3.33
C MET A 172 9.78 -17.42 4.71
N GLN A 173 8.85 -18.23 5.25
CA GLN A 173 8.99 -18.91 6.56
C GLN A 173 9.33 -17.95 7.70
N ALA A 174 8.69 -16.78 7.71
CA ALA A 174 8.87 -15.78 8.74
C ALA A 174 8.56 -16.35 10.13
N GLY A 175 9.44 -16.11 11.10
CA GLY A 175 9.09 -16.33 12.52
C GLY A 175 8.32 -15.14 13.09
N ARG A 176 8.44 -13.97 12.44
CA ARG A 176 7.84 -12.73 12.90
C ARG A 176 7.63 -11.72 11.78
N VAL A 177 6.44 -11.13 11.77
CA VAL A 177 6.10 -9.96 10.95
C VAL A 177 5.70 -8.80 11.87
N GLN A 178 6.26 -7.63 11.62
CA GLN A 178 6.00 -6.40 12.38
C GLN A 178 5.12 -5.42 11.58
N TRP A 179 4.38 -4.60 12.31
CA TRP A 179 3.68 -3.43 11.78
C TRP A 179 3.98 -2.22 12.66
N LYS A 180 4.39 -1.10 12.05
CA LYS A 180 4.67 0.16 12.75
C LYS A 180 3.82 1.28 12.18
N CYS A 181 3.23 2.10 13.04
CA CYS A 181 2.50 3.29 12.61
C CYS A 181 2.65 4.45 13.58
N HIS A 182 2.39 5.67 13.09
CA HIS A 182 2.31 6.86 13.92
C HIS A 182 1.19 6.72 14.98
N HIS A 183 1.42 7.15 16.22
CA HIS A 183 0.42 7.05 17.30
C HIS A 183 -0.91 7.75 16.99
N GLY A 184 -0.88 8.81 16.20
CA GLY A 184 -2.08 9.52 15.71
C GLY A 184 -2.78 8.85 14.51
N ASN A 185 -2.16 7.86 13.86
CA ASN A 185 -2.76 7.16 12.73
C ASN A 185 -3.66 6.02 13.21
N ILE A 186 -4.87 6.39 13.68
CA ILE A 186 -5.84 5.43 14.22
C ILE A 186 -6.29 4.42 13.16
N ALA A 187 -6.36 4.83 11.89
CA ALA A 187 -6.74 3.93 10.79
C ALA A 187 -5.74 2.80 10.60
N SER A 188 -4.44 3.10 10.62
CA SER A 188 -3.39 2.08 10.51
C SER A 188 -3.34 1.16 11.73
N GLN A 189 -3.57 1.69 12.94
CA GLN A 189 -3.68 0.87 14.16
C GLN A 189 -4.85 -0.11 14.09
N LYS A 190 -6.03 0.36 13.66
CA LYS A 190 -7.20 -0.49 13.44
C LYS A 190 -6.94 -1.55 12.36
N ALA A 191 -6.21 -1.21 11.29
CA ALA A 191 -5.84 -2.16 10.25
C ALA A 191 -4.97 -3.30 10.81
N ALA A 192 -3.93 -2.99 11.60
CA ALA A 192 -3.08 -3.98 12.25
C ALA A 192 -3.89 -4.93 13.14
N LEU A 193 -4.74 -4.39 14.02
CA LEU A 193 -5.60 -5.20 14.89
C LEU A 193 -6.60 -6.05 14.10
N LYS A 194 -7.20 -5.51 13.03
CA LYS A 194 -8.16 -6.25 12.18
C LYS A 194 -7.50 -7.42 11.44
N LEU A 195 -6.21 -7.32 11.13
CA LEU A 195 -5.43 -8.40 10.54
C LEU A 195 -5.00 -9.46 11.57
N GLY A 196 -5.14 -9.16 12.87
CA GLY A 196 -4.77 -10.06 13.97
C GLY A 196 -3.38 -9.80 14.54
N PHE A 197 -2.74 -8.67 14.23
CA PHE A 197 -1.49 -8.29 14.90
C PHE A 197 -1.75 -7.94 16.38
N GLN A 198 -0.81 -8.32 17.25
CA GLN A 198 -0.82 -8.00 18.68
C GLN A 198 -0.05 -6.70 18.94
N PHE A 199 -0.54 -5.88 19.86
CA PHE A 199 0.16 -4.67 20.29
C PHE A 199 1.28 -5.00 21.28
N GLU A 200 2.48 -4.46 21.05
CA GLU A 200 3.64 -4.72 21.91
C GLU A 200 4.17 -3.49 22.64
N GLY A 201 3.92 -2.29 22.12
CA GLY A 201 4.37 -1.08 22.81
C GLY A 201 4.39 0.17 21.96
N CYS A 202 4.73 1.27 22.64
CA CYS A 202 4.88 2.58 22.05
C CYS A 202 6.30 3.10 22.28
N LEU A 203 7.07 3.25 21.20
CA LEU A 203 8.36 3.92 21.26
C LEU A 203 8.13 5.43 21.17
N ARG A 204 8.39 6.13 22.28
CA ARG A 204 8.24 7.58 22.38
C ARG A 204 9.39 8.29 21.66
N LYS A 205 9.09 9.35 20.90
CA LYS A 205 10.06 10.12 20.10
C LYS A 205 10.96 9.22 19.24
N HIS A 206 10.37 8.19 18.64
CA HIS A 206 11.10 7.18 17.86
C HIS A 206 11.68 7.75 16.57
N ILE A 207 10.94 8.63 15.89
CA ILE A 207 11.33 9.21 14.61
C ILE A 207 11.12 10.71 14.65
N LEU A 208 12.09 11.49 14.18
CA LEU A 208 11.89 12.90 13.87
C LEU A 208 11.19 12.99 12.50
N HIS A 209 9.99 13.55 12.46
CA HIS A 209 9.26 13.78 11.22
C HIS A 209 9.91 14.90 10.41
N HIS A 210 9.62 14.92 9.11
CA HIS A 210 10.09 15.95 8.18
C HIS A 210 9.70 17.39 8.60
N ASP A 211 8.61 17.56 9.34
CA ASP A 211 8.16 18.84 9.86
C ASP A 211 8.86 19.22 11.18
N GLY A 212 9.81 18.40 11.68
CA GLY A 212 10.51 18.64 12.93
C GLY A 212 9.71 18.27 14.19
N THR A 213 8.51 17.69 14.05
CA THR A 213 7.79 17.07 15.16
C THR A 213 8.33 15.67 15.47
N TRP A 214 8.09 15.19 16.69
CA TRP A 214 8.50 13.83 17.08
C TRP A 214 7.33 12.86 16.94
N ARG A 215 7.55 11.79 16.19
CA ARG A 215 6.64 10.64 16.12
C ARG A 215 6.88 9.68 17.27
N ASN A 216 5.81 9.40 18.01
CA ASN A 216 5.72 8.15 18.77
C ASN A 216 5.24 7.04 17.83
N SER A 217 5.93 5.90 17.85
CA SER A 217 5.60 4.76 17.00
C SER A 217 4.91 3.68 17.80
N MET A 218 3.73 3.28 17.35
CA MET A 218 3.03 2.11 17.87
C MET A 218 3.56 0.88 17.15
N PHE A 219 3.99 -0.11 17.92
CA PHE A 219 4.55 -1.37 17.45
C PHE A 219 3.54 -2.48 17.65
N TYR A 220 3.34 -3.25 16.59
CA TYR A 220 2.53 -4.44 16.57
C TYR A 220 3.31 -5.58 15.92
N SER A 221 2.94 -6.81 16.25
CA SER A 221 3.58 -8.00 15.70
C SER A 221 2.62 -9.15 15.47
N MET A 222 3.05 -10.08 14.65
CA MET A 222 2.43 -11.37 14.45
C MET A 222 3.54 -12.39 14.30
N THR A 223 3.46 -13.47 15.07
CA THR A 223 4.33 -14.64 14.96
C THR A 223 3.72 -15.69 14.03
N ASP A 224 4.50 -16.71 13.70
CA ASP A 224 3.99 -17.89 13.01
C ASP A 224 2.94 -18.63 13.84
N ASP A 225 3.14 -18.76 15.15
CA ASP A 225 2.16 -19.32 16.09
C ASP A 225 0.83 -18.55 16.03
N ASP A 226 0.85 -17.21 16.05
CA ASP A 226 -0.35 -16.38 15.90
C ASP A 226 -1.04 -16.60 14.55
N PHE A 227 -0.25 -16.70 13.48
CA PHE A 227 -0.75 -16.80 12.12
C PHE A 227 -1.40 -18.15 11.80
N TYR A 228 -0.80 -19.23 12.30
CA TYR A 228 -1.27 -20.60 12.09
C TYR A 228 -2.25 -21.07 13.17
N GLY A 229 -2.19 -20.51 14.38
CA GLY A 229 -3.05 -20.85 15.51
C GLY A 229 -4.45 -20.22 15.49
N ARG A 230 -4.76 -19.34 14.53
CA ARG A 230 -6.09 -18.73 14.41
C ARG A 230 -7.16 -19.73 13.97
N GLU A 231 -8.31 -19.71 14.65
CA GLU A 231 -9.44 -20.63 14.38
C GLU A 231 -10.12 -20.37 13.02
N GLU A 232 -10.04 -19.15 12.47
CA GLU A 232 -10.55 -18.84 11.12
C GLU A 232 -9.64 -17.88 10.33
N PRO A 233 -9.53 -18.03 8.99
CA PRO A 233 -8.83 -17.09 8.14
C PRO A 233 -9.63 -15.77 8.03
N THR A 234 -9.40 -14.83 8.95
CA THR A 234 -9.92 -13.44 8.97
C THR A 234 -11.24 -13.26 8.19
N THR A 235 -12.31 -13.91 8.66
CA THR A 235 -13.63 -13.98 8.01
C THR A 235 -14.37 -12.64 7.96
N HIS A 236 -13.87 -11.62 8.64
CA HIS A 236 -14.52 -10.31 8.79
C HIS A 236 -14.34 -9.36 7.59
N ALA A 237 -13.76 -9.82 6.48
CA ALA A 237 -13.54 -9.01 5.29
C ALA A 237 -14.49 -9.30 4.12
N ARG A 238 -15.32 -10.36 4.18
CA ARG A 238 -15.90 -10.97 2.96
C ARG A 238 -17.41 -10.84 2.73
N LYS A 239 -18.21 -10.27 3.65
CA LYS A 239 -19.66 -10.09 3.41
C LYS A 239 -19.98 -8.68 2.88
N GLY A 240 -20.47 -8.60 1.64
CA GLY A 240 -21.07 -7.39 1.04
C GLY A 240 -20.21 -6.62 0.03
N LEU A 241 -19.39 -7.31 -0.76
CA LEU A 241 -18.37 -6.67 -1.60
C LEU A 241 -18.82 -6.37 -3.03
N ASP A 242 -18.86 -5.09 -3.37
CA ASP A 242 -19.00 -4.61 -4.74
C ASP A 242 -17.62 -4.18 -5.29
N VAL A 243 -16.91 -5.15 -5.87
CA VAL A 243 -15.59 -4.94 -6.51
C VAL A 243 -15.70 -3.97 -7.70
N ALA A 244 -16.85 -3.97 -8.39
CA ALA A 244 -17.09 -3.10 -9.53
C ALA A 244 -17.21 -1.63 -9.07
N LYS A 245 -17.91 -1.36 -7.97
CA LYS A 245 -18.01 -0.02 -7.38
C LYS A 245 -16.66 0.53 -6.94
N ALA A 246 -15.87 -0.25 -6.19
CA ALA A 246 -14.53 0.17 -5.76
C ALA A 246 -13.60 0.46 -6.95
N GLY A 247 -13.71 -0.33 -8.02
CA GLY A 247 -12.99 -0.09 -9.28
C GLY A 247 -13.47 1.15 -10.02
N ALA A 248 -14.78 1.37 -10.10
CA ALA A 248 -15.38 2.53 -10.77
C ALA A 248 -15.02 3.84 -10.06
N ASP A 249 -15.08 3.88 -8.72
CA ASP A 249 -14.73 5.05 -7.92
C ASP A 249 -13.24 5.42 -8.10
N ALA A 250 -12.34 4.42 -8.14
CA ALA A 250 -10.91 4.63 -8.38
C ALA A 250 -10.63 5.15 -9.81
N ILE A 251 -11.38 4.65 -10.81
CA ILE A 251 -11.27 5.12 -12.20
C ILE A 251 -11.80 6.56 -12.33
N ALA A 252 -12.91 6.89 -11.68
CA ALA A 252 -13.57 8.20 -11.81
C ALA A 252 -12.78 9.34 -11.15
N GLN A 253 -12.08 9.07 -10.04
CA GLN A 253 -11.27 10.08 -9.35
C GLN A 253 -9.95 10.37 -10.10
N ALA A 254 -9.69 9.72 -11.24
CA ALA A 254 -8.43 9.83 -11.95
C ALA A 254 -8.19 11.19 -12.68
N GLY A 255 -9.06 12.19 -12.53
CA GLY A 255 -8.92 13.48 -13.23
C GLY A 255 -9.39 14.69 -12.45
N THR A 256 -8.62 15.18 -11.46
CA THR A 256 -8.41 16.61 -11.11
C THR A 256 -7.62 16.75 -9.80
N HIS A 257 -6.96 17.91 -9.65
CA HIS A 257 -6.36 18.52 -8.45
C HIS A 257 -4.85 18.37 -8.16
N VAL A 258 -4.33 19.48 -7.62
CA VAL A 258 -2.94 19.82 -7.28
C VAL A 258 -2.89 20.11 -5.77
N SER A 259 -1.83 19.64 -5.10
CA SER A 259 -1.69 19.53 -3.65
C SER A 259 -1.51 20.87 -2.91
N GLN A 260 -2.51 21.32 -2.13
CA GLN A 260 -2.43 22.48 -1.21
C GLN A 260 -2.11 22.08 0.26
N GLY A 261 -1.94 20.79 0.54
CA GLY A 261 -2.00 20.26 1.90
C GLY A 261 -0.74 20.41 2.76
N ALA A 262 0.46 20.50 2.19
CA ALA A 262 1.69 20.56 2.98
C ALA A 262 2.10 21.97 3.40
N GLU A 263 1.82 22.98 2.59
CA GLU A 263 2.07 24.39 2.96
C GLU A 263 1.25 24.78 4.18
N ARG A 264 -0.04 24.41 4.19
CA ARG A 264 -0.94 24.65 5.32
C ARG A 264 -0.45 24.03 6.64
N ARG A 265 0.11 22.81 6.62
CA ARG A 265 0.61 22.15 7.85
C ARG A 265 1.88 22.80 8.38
N LEU A 266 2.75 23.25 7.48
CA LEU A 266 3.95 23.98 7.86
C LEU A 266 3.59 25.29 8.56
N GLU A 267 2.61 26.02 8.02
CA GLU A 267 2.07 27.23 8.64
C GLU A 267 1.47 26.97 10.03
N GLU A 268 0.65 25.92 10.16
CA GLU A 268 0.03 25.50 11.42
C GLU A 268 1.09 25.12 12.48
N LEU A 269 2.14 24.39 12.09
CA LEU A 269 3.23 24.03 12.98
C LEU A 269 4.03 25.25 13.45
N ILE A 270 4.40 26.16 12.54
CA ILE A 270 5.13 27.38 12.87
C ILE A 270 4.30 28.22 13.85
N ALA A 271 2.99 28.32 13.62
CA ALA A 271 2.07 29.04 14.51
C ALA A 271 2.01 28.41 15.92
N ASP A 272 1.88 27.09 16.03
CA ASP A 272 1.84 26.38 17.33
C ASP A 272 3.15 26.56 18.12
N ARG A 273 4.30 26.45 17.46
CA ARG A 273 5.60 26.61 18.13
C ARG A 273 5.82 28.04 18.63
N LYS A 274 5.45 29.05 17.83
CA LYS A 274 5.46 30.46 18.26
C LYS A 274 4.54 30.70 19.46
N LYS A 275 3.31 30.17 19.41
CA LYS A 275 2.33 30.26 20.51
C LYS A 275 2.87 29.67 21.82
N ASN A 276 3.62 28.57 21.72
CA ASN A 276 4.14 27.84 22.87
C ASN A 276 5.57 28.26 23.30
N GLY A 277 6.13 29.34 22.74
CA GLY A 277 7.48 29.82 23.08
C GLY A 277 8.60 28.84 22.71
N LYS A 278 8.36 27.92 21.77
CA LYS A 278 9.34 26.91 21.34
C LYS A 278 10.10 27.40 20.11
N PRO A 279 11.44 27.23 20.04
CA PRO A 279 12.22 27.60 18.87
C PRO A 279 11.78 26.76 17.65
N VAL A 280 11.74 27.35 16.45
CA VAL A 280 11.50 26.63 15.20
C VAL A 280 12.83 26.05 14.71
N PRO A 281 12.97 24.72 14.54
CA PRO A 281 14.23 24.13 14.08
C PRO A 281 14.61 24.60 12.67
N GLU A 282 15.90 24.86 12.41
CA GLU A 282 16.38 25.26 11.07
C GLU A 282 16.04 24.24 9.98
N SER A 283 15.99 22.96 10.33
CA SER A 283 15.60 21.86 9.42
C SER A 283 14.20 22.01 8.80
N VAL A 284 13.33 22.84 9.38
CA VAL A 284 11.99 23.12 8.85
C VAL A 284 12.03 24.03 7.62
N PHE A 285 13.10 24.81 7.45
CA PHE A 285 13.27 25.78 6.35
C PHE A 285 14.08 25.22 5.17
N HIS A 286 14.66 24.03 5.31
CA HIS A 286 15.40 23.35 4.26
C HIS A 286 14.53 22.23 3.66
N ARG A 287 13.75 22.57 2.61
CA ARG A 287 13.14 21.60 1.70
C ARG A 287 14.16 21.12 0.67
#